data_AF-A0AAV3UPR2-F1
#
_entry.id   AF-A0AAV3UPR2-F1
#
_cell.length_a   1.000
_cell.length_b   1.000
_cell.length_c   1.000
_cell.angle_alpha   90.00
_cell.angle_beta   90.00
_cell.angle_gamma   90.00
#
_symmetry.space_group_name_H-M   'P 1'
#
loop_
_entity.id
_entity.type
_entity.pdbx_description
1 polymer ?
#
loop_
_entity_poly.entity_id
_entity_poly.type
_entity_poly.pdbx_seq_one_letter_code
_entity_poly.pdbx_strand_id
1 'polypeptide(L)' 'MNNSTKKSHMSEGRGLLTEPERNAIAGDASDSYRYKTRSFLRNRIEKLEKDIEVLEEHDPELLDELREVVCENQNDV' A
#
# COMPACT_ATOMS: atom_id res chain seq x y z
N MET A 1 4.56 11.45 40.49
CA MET A 1 4.93 10.91 39.16
C MET A 1 3.65 10.70 38.37
N ASN A 2 3.54 11.34 37.20
CA ASN A 2 2.63 10.96 36.10
C ASN A 2 2.79 11.98 34.97
N ASN A 3 3.90 11.90 34.23
CA ASN A 3 3.93 12.49 32.90
C ASN A 3 3.42 11.42 31.94
N SER A 4 2.10 11.42 31.72
CA SER A 4 1.46 10.60 30.71
C SER A 4 1.83 11.19 29.35
N THR A 5 2.97 10.77 28.83
CA THR A 5 3.40 11.07 27.47
C THR A 5 2.37 10.43 26.54
N LYS A 6 1.41 11.23 26.06
CA LYS A 6 0.59 10.90 24.90
C LYS A 6 1.56 10.53 23.78
N LYS A 7 1.77 9.23 23.54
CA LYS A 7 2.27 8.75 22.26
C LYS A 7 1.29 9.30 21.23
N SER A 8 1.76 10.20 20.38
CA SER A 8 1.08 10.45 19.11
C SER A 8 0.91 9.08 18.47
N HIS A 9 -0.34 8.67 18.24
CA HIS A 9 -0.59 7.59 17.31
C HIS A 9 -0.16 8.15 15.95
N MET A 10 1.13 8.05 15.62
CA MET A 10 1.51 7.94 14.22
C MET A 10 0.66 6.79 13.73
N SER A 11 -0.30 7.08 12.85
CA SER A 11 -1.07 6.02 12.21
C SER A 11 -0.04 5.04 11.67
N GLU A 12 -0.10 3.78 12.07
CA GLU A 12 0.70 2.75 11.43
C GLU A 12 0.54 2.95 9.92
N GLY A 13 1.66 3.17 9.22
CA GLY A 13 1.64 3.53 7.80
C GLY A 13 0.80 2.49 7.04
N ARG A 14 -0.04 2.94 6.10
CA ARG A 14 -0.81 2.02 5.26
C ARG A 14 -0.04 1.69 3.99
N GLY A 15 -0.08 0.44 3.56
CA GLY A 15 0.35 0.05 2.21
C GLY A 15 -0.65 0.50 1.14
N LEU A 16 -0.58 -0.12 -0.04
CA LEU A 16 -1.46 0.21 -1.17
C LEU A 16 -2.95 -0.03 -0.88
N LEU A 17 -3.25 -1.06 -0.07
CA LEU A 17 -4.60 -1.48 0.28
C LEU A 17 -4.85 -1.30 1.78
N THR A 18 -6.03 -0.80 2.10
CA THR A 18 -6.61 -0.87 3.45
C THR A 18 -7.14 -2.28 3.73
N GLU A 19 -7.37 -2.59 5.01
CA GLU A 19 -7.97 -3.86 5.42
C GLU A 19 -9.32 -4.19 4.76
N PRO A 20 -10.32 -3.28 4.71
CA PRO A 20 -11.57 -3.58 4.01
C PRO A 20 -11.38 -3.78 2.50
N GLU A 21 -10.39 -3.11 1.89
CA GLU A 21 -10.07 -3.33 0.48
C GLU A 21 -9.46 -4.71 0.25
N ARG A 22 -8.62 -5.22 1.18
CA ARG A 22 -8.12 -6.60 1.13
C ARG A 22 -9.26 -7.62 1.21
N ASN A 23 -10.17 -7.45 2.16
CA ASN A 23 -11.34 -8.33 2.31
C ASN A 23 -12.23 -8.30 1.06
N ALA A 24 -12.41 -7.13 0.45
CA ALA A 24 -13.16 -7.00 -0.80
C ALA A 24 -12.51 -7.76 -1.97
N ILE A 25 -11.17 -7.73 -2.08
CA ILE A 25 -10.45 -8.49 -3.11
C ILE A 25 -10.54 -10.00 -2.85
N ALA A 26 -10.44 -10.42 -1.58
CA ALA A 26 -10.56 -11.80 -1.13
C ALA A 26 -11.95 -12.42 -1.38
N GLY A 27 -12.97 -11.59 -1.62
CA GLY A 27 -14.34 -12.05 -1.89
C GLY A 27 -15.26 -12.02 -0.67
N ASP A 28 -14.79 -11.46 0.45
CA ASP A 28 -15.54 -11.35 1.71
C ASP A 28 -16.47 -10.11 1.74
N ALA A 29 -16.68 -9.47 0.59
CA ALA A 29 -17.56 -8.32 0.42
C ALA A 29 -18.44 -8.48 -0.83
N SER A 30 -19.42 -7.59 -0.98
CA SER A 30 -20.32 -7.63 -2.14
C SER A 30 -19.58 -7.47 -3.47
N ASP A 31 -20.10 -8.11 -4.52
CA ASP A 31 -19.54 -8.00 -5.88
C ASP A 31 -19.44 -6.56 -6.37
N SER A 32 -20.43 -5.72 -6.03
CA SER A 32 -20.44 -4.30 -6.36
C SER A 32 -19.31 -3.54 -5.67
N TYR A 33 -19.04 -3.84 -4.39
CA TYR A 33 -17.93 -3.24 -3.66
C TYR A 33 -16.60 -3.76 -4.18
N ARG A 34 -16.46 -5.06 -4.43
CA ARG A 34 -15.26 -5.67 -5.04
C ARG A 34 -14.94 -5.04 -6.40
N TYR A 35 -15.93 -4.86 -7.27
CA TYR A 35 -15.75 -4.20 -8.57
C TYR A 35 -15.24 -2.77 -8.40
N LYS A 36 -15.86 -2.00 -7.50
CA LYS A 36 -15.46 -0.63 -7.20
C LYS A 36 -14.02 -0.56 -6.65
N THR A 37 -13.68 -1.44 -5.71
CA THR A 37 -12.34 -1.56 -5.12
C THR A 37 -11.29 -1.86 -6.20
N ARG A 38 -11.57 -2.79 -7.13
CA ARG A 38 -10.67 -3.05 -8.26
C ARG A 38 -10.45 -1.82 -9.14
N SER A 39 -11.51 -1.05 -9.40
CA SER A 39 -11.41 0.19 -10.20
C SER A 39 -10.51 1.22 -9.51
N PHE A 40 -10.70 1.44 -8.21
CA PHE A 40 -9.82 2.34 -7.45
C PHE A 40 -8.38 1.86 -7.40
N LEU A 41 -8.17 0.55 -7.27
CA LEU A 41 -6.82 -0.01 -7.22
C LEU A 41 -6.06 0.21 -8.53
N ARG A 42 -6.71 0.08 -9.69
CA ARG A 42 -6.09 0.40 -10.99
C ARG A 42 -5.61 1.85 -11.03
N ASN A 43 -6.47 2.79 -10.63
CA ASN A 43 -6.12 4.21 -10.58
C ASN A 43 -4.98 4.50 -9.58
N ARG A 44 -4.81 3.70 -8.52
CA ARG A 44 -3.67 3.83 -7.60
C ARG A 44 -2.38 3.30 -8.23
N ILE A 45 -2.45 2.17 -8.93
CA ILE A 45 -1.29 1.59 -9.63
C ILE A 45 -0.77 2.56 -10.70
N GLU A 46 -1.66 3.17 -11.50
CA GLU A 46 -1.28 4.20 -12.47
C GLU A 46 -0.57 5.40 -11.83
N LYS A 47 -0.93 5.76 -10.59
CA LYS A 47 -0.26 6.84 -9.87
C LYS A 47 1.09 6.43 -9.30
N LEU A 48 1.26 5.14 -8.98
CA LEU A 48 2.52 4.61 -8.48
C LEU A 48 3.66 4.81 -9.49
N GLU A 49 3.36 4.86 -10.79
CA GLU A 49 4.35 5.21 -11.82
C GLU A 49 5.02 6.57 -11.53
N LYS A 50 4.22 7.58 -11.16
CA LYS A 50 4.75 8.90 -10.81
C LYS A 50 5.50 8.89 -9.48
N ASP A 51 5.02 8.10 -8.52
CA ASP A 51 5.70 7.96 -7.24
C ASP A 51 7.08 7.30 -7.45
N ILE A 52 7.18 6.31 -8.36
CA ILE A 52 8.44 5.68 -8.76
C ILE A 52 9.39 6.70 -9.40
N GLU A 53 8.93 7.55 -10.30
CA GLU A 53 9.77 8.61 -10.91
C GLU A 53 10.39 9.52 -9.82
N VAL A 54 9.59 9.93 -8.84
CA VAL A 54 10.05 10.76 -7.72
C VAL A 54 11.07 10.02 -6.84
N LEU A 55 10.84 8.75 -6.55
CA LEU A 55 11.77 7.93 -5.77
C LEU A 55 13.07 7.68 -6.53
N GLU A 56 13.01 7.40 -7.84
CA GLU A 56 14.19 7.21 -8.68
C GLU A 56 15.08 8.46 -8.69
N GLU A 57 14.48 9.66 -8.70
CA GLU A 57 15.22 10.92 -8.70
C GLU A 57 15.78 11.30 -7.33
N HIS A 58 15.02 11.07 -6.25
CA HIS A 58 15.31 11.67 -4.94
C HIS A 58 15.69 10.67 -3.85
N ASP A 59 15.25 9.42 -3.94
CA ASP A 59 15.48 8.39 -2.91
C ASP A 59 15.48 6.97 -3.50
N PRO A 60 16.55 6.59 -4.22
CA PRO A 60 16.64 5.30 -4.89
C PRO A 60 16.69 4.12 -3.91
N GLU A 61 17.13 4.33 -2.66
CA GLU A 61 17.14 3.29 -1.63
C GLU A 61 15.71 2.85 -1.29
N LEU A 62 14.79 3.81 -1.09
CA LEU A 62 13.37 3.50 -0.89
C LEU A 62 12.70 2.87 -2.12
N LEU A 63 13.15 3.22 -3.34
CA LEU A 63 12.66 2.57 -4.55
C LEU A 63 13.08 1.10 -4.60
N ASP A 64 14.31 0.80 -4.20
CA ASP A 64 14.82 -0.57 -4.15
C ASP A 64 14.09 -1.39 -3.07
N GLU A 65 13.84 -0.85 -1.88
CA GLU A 65 12.98 -1.49 -0.86
C GLU A 65 11.57 -1.79 -1.40
N LEU A 66 10.96 -0.85 -2.13
CA LEU A 66 9.65 -1.06 -2.76
C LEU A 66 9.71 -2.19 -3.80
N ARG A 67 10.75 -2.23 -4.63
CA ARG A 67 10.95 -3.27 -5.64
C ARG A 67 11.17 -4.64 -5.01
N GLU A 68 11.93 -4.73 -3.93
CA GLU A 68 12.11 -5.97 -3.18
C GLU A 68 10.75 -6.54 -2.74
N VAL A 69 9.93 -5.75 -2.05
CA VAL A 69 8.62 -6.22 -1.57
C VAL A 69 7.68 -6.64 -2.72
N VAL A 70 7.72 -5.95 -3.87
CA VAL A 70 6.84 -6.24 -5.01
C VAL A 70 7.34 -7.43 -5.84
N CYS A 71 8.65 -7.52 -6.08
CA CYS A 71 9.24 -8.49 -7.01
C CYS A 71 9.69 -9.79 -6.32
N GLU A 72 10.10 -9.77 -5.05
CA GLU A 72 10.58 -10.98 -4.37
C GLU A 72 9.49 -12.04 -4.19
N ASN A 73 8.22 -11.63 -4.15
CA ASN A 73 7.07 -12.56 -4.15
C ASN A 73 6.83 -13.25 -5.51
N GLN A 74 7.63 -12.98 -6.55
CA GLN A 74 7.52 -13.62 -7.87
C GLN A 74 8.56 -14.74 -8.10
N ASN A 75 9.46 -14.99 -7.15
CA ASN A 75 10.56 -15.95 -7.30
C ASN A 75 10.38 -17.28 -6.54
N ASP A 76 9.22 -17.52 -5.92
CA ASP A 76 8.85 -18.84 -5.41
C ASP A 76 8.16 -19.67 -6.51
N VAL A 77 8.95 -20.58 -7.09
CA VAL A 77 8.66 -21.75 -7.95
C VAL A 77 7.24 -22.31 -7.98
#